data_AF-A0A7S0TA28-F1
#
_entry.id   AF-A0A7S0TA28-F1
#
_cell.length_a   1.000
_cell.length_b   1.000
_cell.length_c   1.000
_cell.angle_alpha   90.00
_cell.angle_beta   90.00
_cell.angle_gamma   90.00
#
_symmetry.space_group_name_H-M   'P 1'
#
loop_
_entity.id
_entity.type
_entity.pdbx_description
1 polymer ?
#
loop_
_entity_poly.entity_id
_entity_poly.type
_entity_poly.pdbx_seq_one_letter_code
_entity_poly.pdbx_strand_id
1 'polypeptide(L)'
;MIPVMNKSTISHIAAAVTIAAGAAAMYVERKRRKKEEKGDEITKPMVEKSDPPKEEAIAVTPEPVEPEAKREPEPEPETTPTTGNKKVVVLVTSYAANPNIKANQDRAMTILKGLKVSDDQMETIDGAAKQLRGKRNELFGLSGIRAKYPQFFVIDQNDQTNFLASWEDFEMMNEMGTLKASLNLA
;
A
#
# COMPACT_ATOMS: atom_id res chain seq x y z
N MET A 1 10.01 -64.39 -17.60
CA MET A 1 10.26 -63.76 -16.29
C MET A 1 9.42 -62.48 -16.26
N ILE A 2 8.28 -62.49 -15.56
CA ILE A 2 7.29 -61.39 -15.56
C ILE A 2 7.29 -60.82 -14.14
N PRO A 3 7.51 -59.51 -13.93
CA PRO A 3 7.49 -58.94 -12.59
C PRO A 3 6.06 -58.82 -12.08
N VAL A 4 5.80 -59.46 -10.94
CA VAL A 4 4.55 -59.40 -10.19
C VAL A 4 4.52 -58.08 -9.41
N MET A 5 3.60 -57.19 -9.76
CA MET A 5 3.36 -55.93 -9.04
C MET A 5 2.55 -56.18 -7.76
N ASN A 6 3.01 -55.54 -6.69
CA ASN A 6 2.55 -55.66 -5.30
C ASN A 6 1.26 -54.85 -5.06
N LYS A 7 0.22 -55.46 -4.47
CA LYS A 7 -1.15 -54.88 -4.32
C LYS A 7 -1.31 -53.94 -3.10
N SER A 8 -0.22 -53.44 -2.52
CA SER A 8 -0.24 -52.77 -1.20
C SER A 8 -0.38 -51.23 -1.23
N THR A 9 -0.84 -50.63 -2.33
CA THR A 9 -0.90 -49.14 -2.47
C THR A 9 -2.29 -48.59 -2.80
N ILE A 10 -3.37 -49.34 -2.55
CA ILE A 10 -4.75 -48.94 -2.90
C ILE A 10 -5.61 -48.60 -1.67
N SER A 11 -5.05 -48.55 -0.45
CA SER A 11 -5.85 -48.40 0.79
C SER A 11 -5.73 -47.06 1.53
N HIS A 12 -5.25 -45.98 0.90
CA HIS A 12 -5.14 -44.66 1.58
C HIS A 12 -5.91 -43.50 0.94
N ILE A 13 -6.71 -43.73 -0.11
CA ILE A 13 -7.41 -42.63 -0.82
C ILE A 13 -8.84 -42.36 -0.28
N ALA A 14 -9.38 -43.19 0.61
CA ALA A 14 -10.80 -43.12 1.01
C ALA A 14 -11.11 -42.34 2.31
N ALA A 15 -10.15 -41.63 2.93
CA ALA A 15 -10.35 -40.98 4.24
C ALA A 15 -10.26 -39.44 4.25
N ALA A 16 -10.16 -38.78 3.09
CA ALA A 16 -9.96 -37.32 3.01
C ALA A 16 -11.18 -36.53 2.50
N VAL A 17 -12.34 -37.17 2.29
CA VAL A 17 -13.51 -36.52 1.66
C VAL A 17 -14.58 -36.05 2.65
N THR A 18 -14.43 -36.32 3.96
CA THR A 18 -15.55 -36.10 4.93
C THR A 18 -15.35 -34.92 5.89
N ILE A 19 -14.27 -34.12 5.79
CA ILE A 19 -14.01 -32.96 6.67
C ILE A 19 -13.88 -31.66 5.86
N ALA A 20 -14.84 -31.37 4.98
CA ALA A 20 -14.87 -30.08 4.26
C ALA A 20 -16.26 -29.41 4.24
N ALA A 21 -17.33 -30.09 4.66
CA ALA A 21 -18.69 -29.54 4.59
C ALA A 21 -19.11 -28.70 5.82
N GLY A 22 -18.42 -28.82 6.97
CA GLY A 22 -18.84 -28.18 8.23
C GLY A 22 -18.49 -26.69 8.38
N ALA A 23 -17.43 -26.21 7.73
CA ALA A 23 -16.94 -24.84 7.95
C ALA A 23 -17.73 -23.76 7.19
N ALA A 24 -18.35 -24.12 6.05
CA ALA A 24 -19.11 -23.16 5.24
C ALA A 24 -20.46 -22.79 5.88
N ALA A 25 -21.15 -23.74 6.51
CA ALA A 25 -22.42 -23.49 7.20
C ALA A 25 -22.25 -22.55 8.41
N MET A 26 -21.16 -22.71 9.18
CA MET A 26 -20.93 -21.89 10.38
C MET A 26 -20.59 -20.41 10.08
N TYR A 27 -20.16 -20.08 8.85
CA TYR A 27 -19.85 -18.70 8.45
C TYR A 27 -21.10 -17.91 8.03
N VAL A 28 -22.13 -18.58 7.49
CA VAL A 28 -23.36 -17.93 7.01
C VAL A 28 -24.25 -17.50 8.19
N GLU A 29 -24.38 -18.31 9.25
CA GLU A 29 -25.15 -17.95 10.45
C GLU A 29 -24.60 -16.71 11.18
N ARG A 30 -23.26 -16.50 11.15
CA ARG A 30 -22.61 -15.39 11.87
C ARG A 30 -22.91 -14.01 11.25
N LYS A 31 -23.21 -13.96 9.95
CA LYS A 31 -23.58 -12.72 9.24
C LYS A 31 -25.02 -12.30 9.49
N ARG A 32 -25.91 -13.22 9.87
CA ARG A 32 -27.32 -12.92 10.13
C ARG A 32 -27.54 -12.26 11.50
N ARG A 33 -26.77 -12.68 12.52
CA ARG A 33 -26.88 -12.15 13.89
C ARG A 33 -26.37 -10.72 14.09
N LYS A 34 -25.51 -10.20 13.20
CA LYS A 34 -24.96 -8.83 13.30
C LYS A 34 -25.82 -7.74 12.67
N LYS A 35 -26.95 -8.10 12.03
CA LYS A 35 -27.82 -7.13 11.35
C LYS A 35 -29.03 -6.69 12.19
N GLU A 36 -29.27 -7.34 13.34
CA GLU A 36 -30.41 -7.03 14.22
C GLU A 36 -30.05 -6.12 15.41
N GLU A 37 -28.78 -5.83 15.66
CA GLU A 37 -28.34 -5.06 16.83
C GLU A 37 -28.06 -3.57 16.53
N LYS A 38 -28.63 -3.04 15.44
CA LYS A 38 -28.41 -1.64 15.02
C LYS A 38 -29.70 -0.90 14.64
N GLY A 39 -30.78 -1.20 15.36
CA GLY A 39 -31.98 -0.38 15.45
C GLY A 39 -32.07 0.18 16.87
N ASP A 40 -32.38 1.47 16.97
CA ASP A 40 -32.64 2.26 18.19
C ASP A 40 -31.49 3.11 18.72
N GLU A 41 -31.24 4.24 18.06
CA GLU A 41 -31.03 5.49 18.80
C GLU A 41 -31.59 6.68 18.00
N ILE A 42 -32.84 7.02 18.32
CA ILE A 42 -33.57 8.17 17.80
C ILE A 42 -33.43 9.32 18.81
N THR A 43 -33.02 10.48 18.30
CA THR A 43 -33.23 11.86 18.77
C THR A 43 -32.66 12.35 20.11
N LYS A 44 -31.81 13.39 20.00
CA LYS A 44 -31.98 14.62 20.79
C LYS A 44 -31.84 15.86 19.88
N PRO A 45 -32.73 16.86 20.00
CA PRO A 45 -32.68 18.10 19.24
C PRO A 45 -31.88 19.21 19.96
N MET A 46 -31.38 20.14 19.13
CA MET A 46 -31.17 21.58 19.34
C MET A 46 -30.81 22.09 20.74
N VAL A 47 -29.59 22.63 20.88
CA VAL A 47 -29.37 23.91 21.57
C VAL A 47 -28.43 24.77 20.73
N GLU A 48 -29.06 25.78 20.13
CA GLU A 48 -28.51 27.00 19.54
C GLU A 48 -27.93 27.90 20.63
N LYS A 49 -26.63 28.25 20.51
CA LYS A 49 -26.02 29.52 20.95
C LYS A 49 -24.79 29.76 20.07
N SER A 50 -24.83 30.60 19.03
CA SER A 50 -24.58 32.05 19.05
C SER A 50 -23.36 32.47 19.86
N ASP A 51 -22.21 32.56 19.18
CA ASP A 51 -21.13 33.50 19.50
C ASP A 51 -20.42 33.90 18.18
N PRO A 52 -20.44 35.19 17.78
CA PRO A 52 -19.64 35.67 16.65
C PRO A 52 -18.16 35.76 17.06
N PRO A 53 -17.20 35.31 16.23
CA PRO A 53 -15.79 35.56 16.50
C PRO A 53 -15.52 37.06 16.35
N LYS A 54 -15.09 37.63 17.47
CA LYS A 54 -14.59 38.99 17.63
C LYS A 54 -13.41 39.20 16.68
N GLU A 55 -13.61 40.10 15.74
CA GLU A 55 -12.63 40.61 14.80
C GLU A 55 -11.60 41.45 15.59
N GLU A 56 -10.56 40.80 16.12
CA GLU A 56 -9.39 41.48 16.66
C GLU A 56 -8.36 41.65 15.53
N ALA A 57 -8.45 42.81 14.88
CA ALA A 57 -7.38 43.36 14.09
C ALA A 57 -6.17 43.63 14.99
N ILE A 58 -5.08 42.90 14.80
CA ILE A 58 -3.79 43.23 15.38
C ILE A 58 -2.70 43.06 14.32
N ALA A 59 -2.31 44.22 13.79
CA ALA A 59 -1.00 44.61 13.26
C ALA A 59 -0.17 43.53 12.55
N VAL A 60 -0.25 43.54 11.22
CA VAL A 60 0.87 43.12 10.36
C VAL A 60 2.02 44.09 10.60
N THR A 61 2.96 43.69 11.44
CA THR A 61 4.31 44.26 11.45
C THR A 61 5.00 43.77 10.17
N PRO A 62 5.47 44.65 9.27
CA PRO A 62 6.39 44.21 8.23
C PRO A 62 7.70 43.81 8.89
N GLU A 63 7.99 42.50 8.90
CA GLU A 63 9.34 42.02 9.18
C GLU A 63 10.31 42.65 8.17
N PRO A 64 11.49 43.12 8.62
CA PRO A 64 12.55 43.52 7.72
C PRO A 64 12.95 42.33 6.85
N VAL A 65 12.81 42.50 5.53
CA VAL A 65 13.34 41.58 4.53
C VAL A 65 14.85 41.54 4.71
N GLU A 66 15.34 40.50 5.40
CA GLU A 66 16.76 40.17 5.41
C GLU A 66 17.20 39.90 3.96
N PRO A 67 18.34 40.45 3.53
CA PRO A 67 18.82 40.30 2.17
C PRO A 67 19.07 38.82 1.87
N GLU A 68 18.48 38.36 0.76
CA GLU A 68 18.68 37.04 0.17
C GLU A 68 20.18 36.74 0.05
N ALA A 69 20.68 35.97 1.03
CA ALA A 69 21.97 35.33 0.93
C ALA A 69 21.87 34.33 -0.23
N LYS A 70 22.47 34.73 -1.35
CA LYS A 70 22.79 33.95 -2.54
C LYS A 70 23.37 32.60 -2.11
N ARG A 71 22.50 31.61 -1.91
CA ARG A 71 22.91 30.23 -1.67
C ARG A 71 23.38 29.70 -3.01
N GLU A 72 24.69 29.56 -3.10
CA GLU A 72 25.38 28.82 -4.14
C GLU A 72 24.73 27.43 -4.28
N PRO A 73 24.57 26.91 -5.52
CA PRO A 73 24.02 25.59 -5.72
C PRO A 73 24.89 24.55 -5.01
N GLU A 74 24.30 23.82 -4.06
CA GLU A 74 24.92 22.61 -3.51
C GLU A 74 25.21 21.65 -4.67
N PRO A 75 26.39 21.00 -4.69
CA PRO A 75 26.75 20.08 -5.75
C PRO A 75 25.79 18.88 -5.73
N GLU A 76 24.95 18.78 -6.75
CA GLU A 76 24.23 17.54 -7.04
C GLU A 76 25.26 16.40 -7.16
N PRO A 77 25.15 15.31 -6.41
CA PRO A 77 26.00 14.16 -6.64
C PRO A 77 25.63 13.55 -7.98
N GLU A 78 26.40 13.89 -9.01
CA GLU A 78 26.45 13.20 -10.29
C GLU A 78 26.82 11.74 -10.05
N THR A 79 25.82 10.88 -9.86
CA THR A 79 25.98 9.43 -9.92
C THR A 79 25.50 8.95 -11.27
N THR A 80 26.44 8.77 -12.20
CA THR A 80 26.18 8.04 -13.43
C THR A 80 25.77 6.60 -13.05
N PRO A 81 24.57 6.14 -13.42
CA PRO A 81 23.98 4.93 -12.83
C PRO A 81 24.49 3.66 -13.49
N THR A 82 24.93 2.72 -12.66
CA THR A 82 24.88 1.30 -12.99
C THR A 82 23.40 0.93 -13.19
N THR A 83 23.05 0.55 -14.41
CA THR A 83 21.72 0.70 -15.03
C THR A 83 20.68 -0.34 -14.61
N GLY A 84 20.42 -0.54 -13.32
CA GLY A 84 19.35 -1.45 -12.87
C GLY A 84 18.97 -1.30 -11.40
N ASN A 85 17.68 -1.25 -11.11
CA ASN A 85 17.14 -1.25 -9.75
C ASN A 85 17.20 -2.67 -9.16
N LYS A 86 17.55 -2.77 -7.88
CA LYS A 86 17.59 -4.04 -7.16
C LYS A 86 16.19 -4.55 -6.82
N LYS A 87 15.33 -3.66 -6.33
CA LYS A 87 14.02 -4.02 -5.77
C LYS A 87 12.97 -2.94 -6.00
N VAL A 88 11.71 -3.36 -6.02
CA VAL A 88 10.55 -2.49 -5.89
C VAL A 88 10.01 -2.55 -4.47
N VAL A 89 9.75 -1.40 -3.87
CA VAL A 89 9.08 -1.28 -2.58
C VAL A 89 7.66 -0.80 -2.82
N VAL A 90 6.68 -1.51 -2.28
CA VAL A 90 5.27 -1.15 -2.37
C VAL A 90 4.76 -0.75 -0.99
N LEU A 91 4.40 0.52 -0.85
CA LEU A 91 3.75 1.02 0.35
C LEU A 91 2.25 0.79 0.24
N VAL A 92 1.74 -0.08 1.10
CA VAL A 92 0.33 -0.44 1.22
C VAL A 92 -0.21 -0.10 2.61
N THR A 93 -1.50 -0.31 2.83
CA THR A 93 -2.10 -0.26 4.16
C THR A 93 -2.98 -1.48 4.41
N SER A 94 -2.84 -2.10 5.59
CA SER A 94 -3.82 -3.07 6.10
C SER A 94 -5.11 -2.40 6.58
N TYR A 95 -5.05 -1.11 6.89
CA TYR A 95 -6.21 -0.29 7.24
C TYR A 95 -6.68 0.50 6.02
N ALA A 96 -7.63 -0.07 5.27
CA ALA A 96 -8.28 0.57 4.13
C ALA A 96 -9.70 0.99 4.53
N ALA A 97 -9.89 2.26 4.93
CA ALA A 97 -11.21 2.82 5.21
C ALA A 97 -12.06 2.97 3.93
N ASN A 98 -11.39 3.15 2.78
CA ASN A 98 -12.02 3.23 1.46
C ASN A 98 -11.82 1.91 0.71
N PRO A 99 -12.88 1.27 0.19
CA PRO A 99 -12.78 0.03 -0.58
C PRO A 99 -11.88 0.16 -1.82
N ASN A 100 -11.79 1.35 -2.42
CA ASN A 100 -10.94 1.59 -3.59
C ASN A 100 -9.46 1.40 -3.25
N ILE A 101 -9.02 1.75 -2.03
CA ILE A 101 -7.63 1.53 -1.61
C ILE A 101 -7.30 0.04 -1.63
N LYS A 102 -8.20 -0.80 -1.11
CA LYS A 102 -8.02 -2.25 -1.10
C LYS A 102 -7.99 -2.81 -2.52
N ALA A 103 -8.93 -2.38 -3.37
CA ALA A 103 -9.01 -2.81 -4.76
C ALA A 103 -7.74 -2.42 -5.55
N ASN A 104 -7.26 -1.19 -5.38
CA ASN A 104 -6.05 -0.70 -6.02
C ASN A 104 -4.81 -1.46 -5.54
N GLN A 105 -4.69 -1.73 -4.24
CA GLN A 105 -3.61 -2.57 -3.70
C GLN A 105 -3.64 -3.98 -4.28
N ASP A 106 -4.81 -4.62 -4.37
CA ASP A 106 -4.94 -5.97 -4.92
C ASP A 106 -4.58 -6.00 -6.41
N ARG A 107 -5.01 -4.99 -7.16
CA ARG A 107 -4.68 -4.84 -8.58
C ARG A 107 -3.19 -4.56 -8.78
N ALA A 108 -2.58 -3.71 -7.96
CA ALA A 108 -1.14 -3.47 -7.96
C ALA A 108 -0.33 -4.78 -7.82
N MET A 109 -0.69 -5.60 -6.82
CA MET A 109 -0.05 -6.89 -6.59
C MET A 109 -0.26 -7.86 -7.75
N THR A 110 -1.43 -7.81 -8.39
CA THR A 110 -1.75 -8.64 -9.56
C THR A 110 -0.90 -8.24 -10.77
N ILE A 111 -0.72 -6.94 -11.01
CA ILE A 111 0.14 -6.40 -12.07
C ILE A 111 1.59 -6.82 -11.84
N LEU A 112 2.14 -6.61 -10.64
CA LEU A 112 3.52 -6.98 -10.32
C LEU A 112 3.79 -8.49 -10.50
N LYS A 113 2.83 -9.33 -10.09
CA LYS A 113 2.88 -10.78 -10.35
C LYS A 113 2.83 -11.10 -11.84
N GLY A 114 1.98 -10.41 -12.61
CA GLY A 114 1.91 -10.54 -14.06
C GLY A 114 3.21 -10.15 -14.78
N LEU A 115 3.93 -9.19 -14.24
CA LEU A 115 5.27 -8.78 -14.71
C LEU A 115 6.39 -9.76 -14.30
N LYS A 116 6.07 -10.79 -13.51
CA LYS A 116 7.02 -11.78 -12.98
C LYS A 116 8.09 -11.16 -12.08
N VAL A 117 7.72 -10.12 -11.32
CA VAL A 117 8.60 -9.61 -10.25
C VAL A 117 8.68 -10.69 -9.18
N SER A 118 9.91 -11.13 -8.85
CA SER A 118 10.14 -12.17 -7.86
C SER A 118 9.92 -11.65 -6.44
N ASP A 119 9.58 -12.52 -5.50
CA ASP A 119 9.38 -12.14 -4.09
C ASP A 119 10.64 -11.51 -3.48
N ASP A 120 11.84 -11.91 -3.92
CA ASP A 120 13.12 -11.33 -3.46
C ASP A 120 13.35 -9.89 -3.97
N GLN A 121 12.73 -9.55 -5.10
CA GLN A 121 12.80 -8.23 -5.75
C GLN A 121 11.65 -7.32 -5.31
N MET A 122 10.72 -7.81 -4.49
CA MET A 122 9.56 -7.05 -4.04
C MET A 122 9.53 -6.95 -2.52
N GLU A 123 9.55 -5.73 -1.99
CA GLU A 123 9.34 -5.46 -0.57
C GLU A 123 7.98 -4.79 -0.36
N THR A 124 7.14 -5.36 0.50
CA THR A 124 5.84 -4.75 0.84
C THR A 124 5.89 -4.15 2.24
N ILE A 125 5.59 -2.85 2.34
CA ILE A 125 5.54 -2.11 3.60
C ILE A 125 4.10 -1.76 3.95
N ASP A 126 3.64 -2.19 5.12
CA ASP A 126 2.33 -1.78 5.64
C ASP A 126 2.43 -0.48 6.43
N GLY A 127 1.86 0.60 5.87
CA GLY A 127 1.79 1.92 6.47
C GLY A 127 0.87 2.03 7.69
N ALA A 128 -0.01 1.05 7.93
CA ALA A 128 -0.81 0.99 9.15
C ALA A 128 -0.05 0.34 10.32
N ALA A 129 1.04 -0.37 10.05
CA ALA A 129 1.80 -1.08 11.05
C ALA A 129 2.64 -0.11 11.93
N LYS A 130 2.44 -0.14 13.25
CA LYS A 130 3.07 0.80 14.19
C LYS A 130 4.60 0.74 14.17
N GLN A 131 5.16 -0.46 14.00
CA GLN A 131 6.59 -0.71 13.94
C GLN A 131 7.27 -0.15 12.68
N LEU A 132 6.51 0.07 11.60
CA LEU A 132 7.02 0.62 10.34
C LEU A 132 6.77 2.13 10.20
N ARG A 133 6.39 2.82 11.30
CA ARG A 133 6.08 4.25 11.29
C ARG A 133 7.23 5.11 10.76
N GLY A 134 8.47 4.77 11.10
CA GLY A 134 9.68 5.46 10.62
C GLY A 134 9.80 5.36 9.09
N LYS A 135 9.92 4.14 8.58
CA LYS A 135 10.02 3.86 7.14
C LYS A 135 8.86 4.44 6.34
N ARG A 136 7.62 4.34 6.84
CA ARG A 136 6.46 4.98 6.18
C ARG A 136 6.61 6.49 6.07
N ASN A 137 7.04 7.16 7.15
CA ASN A 137 7.19 8.61 7.14
C ASN A 137 8.31 9.06 6.19
N GLU A 138 9.39 8.28 6.10
CA GLU A 138 10.47 8.47 5.12
C GLU A 138 9.93 8.33 3.69
N LEU A 139 9.21 7.26 3.38
CA LEU A 139 8.60 7.04 2.06
C LEU A 139 7.62 8.16 1.68
N PHE A 140 6.82 8.65 2.63
CA PHE A 140 5.98 9.84 2.41
C PHE A 140 6.77 11.13 2.22
N GLY A 141 7.96 11.23 2.80
CA GLY A 141 8.89 12.34 2.55
C GLY A 141 9.42 12.30 1.13
N LEU A 142 9.82 11.12 0.65
CA LEU A 142 10.33 10.90 -0.70
C LEU A 142 9.28 11.17 -1.79
N SER A 143 8.04 10.71 -1.61
CA SER A 143 6.98 10.92 -2.60
C SER A 143 6.31 12.30 -2.51
N GLY A 144 6.41 12.98 -1.37
CA GLY A 144 5.61 14.15 -1.05
C GLY A 144 4.11 13.87 -0.87
N ILE A 145 3.66 12.62 -1.01
CA ILE A 145 2.25 12.24 -1.00
C ILE A 145 1.94 11.49 0.30
N ARG A 146 1.13 12.10 1.18
CA ARG A 146 0.76 11.50 2.47
C ARG A 146 -0.57 10.75 2.39
N ALA A 147 -0.63 9.62 3.09
CA ALA A 147 -1.86 8.84 3.33
C ALA A 147 -2.62 8.38 2.06
N LYS A 148 -1.96 8.36 0.90
CA LYS A 148 -2.45 7.68 -0.31
C LYS A 148 -1.76 6.34 -0.46
N TYR A 149 -2.51 5.34 -0.89
CA TYR A 149 -2.03 3.98 -1.08
C TYR A 149 -2.73 3.36 -2.31
N PRO A 150 -2.05 2.47 -3.05
CA PRO A 150 -0.63 2.12 -2.93
C PRO A 150 0.30 3.24 -3.44
N GLN A 151 1.57 3.19 -3.03
CA GLN A 151 2.67 3.99 -3.62
C GLN A 151 3.85 3.08 -3.93
N PHE A 152 4.61 3.41 -4.97
CA PHE A 152 5.70 2.57 -5.49
C PHE A 152 7.01 3.30 -5.45
N PHE A 153 8.05 2.58 -5.03
CA PHE A 153 9.42 3.07 -4.92
C PHE A 153 10.36 2.02 -5.49
N VAL A 154 11.56 2.44 -5.88
CA VAL A 154 12.62 1.54 -6.34
C VAL A 154 13.86 1.75 -5.49
N ILE A 155 14.56 0.65 -5.22
CA ILE A 155 15.87 0.66 -4.57
C ILE A 155 16.92 0.47 -5.67
N ASP A 156 17.81 1.43 -5.82
CA ASP A 156 18.89 1.38 -6.80
C ASP A 156 20.03 0.45 -6.35
N GLN A 157 21.15 0.45 -7.09
CA GLN A 157 22.30 -0.37 -6.72
C GLN A 157 23.08 0.12 -5.50
N ASN A 158 22.89 1.39 -5.12
CA ASN A 158 23.52 2.05 -3.99
C ASN A 158 22.64 2.01 -2.72
N ASP A 159 21.58 1.20 -2.75
CA ASP A 159 20.57 1.07 -1.69
C ASP A 159 19.82 2.39 -1.40
N GLN A 160 19.78 3.30 -2.37
CA GLN A 160 18.99 4.52 -2.32
C GLN A 160 17.55 4.22 -2.76
N THR A 161 16.60 4.68 -1.96
CA THR A 161 15.17 4.54 -2.26
C THR A 161 14.67 5.78 -2.99
N ASN A 162 14.14 5.59 -4.19
CA ASN A 162 13.58 6.64 -5.02
C ASN A 162 12.08 6.42 -5.24
N PHE A 163 11.31 7.50 -5.24
CA PHE A 163 9.90 7.43 -5.60
C PHE A 163 9.75 7.10 -7.08
N LEU A 164 8.91 6.11 -7.39
CA LEU A 164 8.63 5.70 -8.76
C LEU A 164 7.30 6.29 -9.24
N ALA A 165 6.21 6.05 -8.51
CA ALA A 165 4.87 6.40 -8.96
C ALA A 165 3.80 6.35 -7.86
N SER A 166 2.73 7.14 -8.04
CA SER A 166 1.46 6.93 -7.34
C SER A 166 0.68 5.77 -7.97
N TRP A 167 -0.50 5.46 -7.42
CA TRP A 167 -1.39 4.47 -8.04
C TRP A 167 -1.78 4.83 -9.47
N GLU A 168 -2.19 6.07 -9.70
CA GLU A 168 -2.68 6.55 -10.99
C GLU A 168 -1.59 6.45 -12.07
N ASP A 169 -0.38 6.92 -11.75
CA ASP A 169 0.76 6.85 -12.68
C ASP A 169 1.21 5.41 -12.92
N PHE A 170 1.18 4.57 -11.88
CA PHE A 170 1.53 3.14 -12.00
C PHE A 170 0.56 2.40 -12.92
N GLU A 171 -0.74 2.65 -12.77
CA GLU A 171 -1.78 2.07 -13.62
C GLU A 171 -1.62 2.55 -15.07
N MET A 172 -1.40 3.85 -15.28
CA MET A 172 -1.15 4.42 -16.60
C MET A 172 0.08 3.80 -17.27
N MET A 173 1.21 3.65 -16.55
CA MET A 173 2.42 3.00 -17.09
C MET A 173 2.17 1.54 -17.46
N ASN A 174 1.32 0.83 -16.71
CA ASN A 174 0.96 -0.54 -17.04
C ASN A 174 0.11 -0.59 -18.32
N GLU A 175 -0.87 0.29 -18.47
CA GLU A 175 -1.71 0.39 -19.67
C GLU A 175 -0.90 0.78 -20.91
N MET A 176 0.10 1.65 -20.74
CA MET A 176 1.02 2.04 -21.81
C MET A 176 2.12 1.01 -22.10
N GLY A 177 2.23 -0.05 -21.30
CA GLY A 177 3.27 -1.07 -21.44
C GLY A 177 4.69 -0.60 -21.08
N THR A 178 4.83 0.57 -20.47
CA THR A 178 6.13 1.16 -20.08
C THR A 178 6.57 0.75 -18.68
N LEU A 179 5.66 0.25 -17.84
CA LEU A 179 5.92 -0.06 -16.43
C LEU A 179 7.13 -0.98 -16.21
N LYS A 180 7.27 -2.03 -17.03
CA LYS A 180 8.39 -2.98 -16.90
C LYS A 180 9.75 -2.30 -17.13
N ALA A 181 9.82 -1.41 -18.11
CA ALA A 181 11.02 -0.63 -18.39
C ALA A 181 11.29 0.37 -17.26
N SER A 182 10.26 1.05 -16.76
CA SER A 182 10.38 2.01 -15.65
C SER A 182 10.87 1.36 -14.35
N LEU A 183 10.44 0.13 -14.07
CA LEU A 183 10.92 -0.64 -12.92
C LEU A 183 12.42 -0.97 -13.04
N ASN A 184 12.91 -1.17 -14.26
CA ASN A 184 14.31 -1.45 -14.59
C ASN A 184 14.99 -2.45 -13.63
N LEU A 185 14.30 -3.54 -13.28
CA LEU A 185 14.80 -4.53 -12.32
C LEU A 185 15.91 -5.38 -12.94
N ALA A 186 17.04 -5.49 -12.23
CA ALA A 186 18.21 -6.30 -12.61
C ALA A 186 18.07 -7.78 -12.22
#